data_AF-A0A7C1S1X8-F1
#
_entry.id   AF-A0A7C1S1X8-F1
#
_cell.length_a   1.000
_cell.length_b   1.000
_cell.length_c   1.000
_cell.angle_alpha   90.00
_cell.angle_beta   90.00
_cell.angle_gamma   90.00
#
_symmetry.space_group_name_H-M   'P 1'
#
loop_
_entity.id
_entity.type
_entity.pdbx_description
1 polymer ?
#
loop_
_entity_poly.entity_id
_entity_poly.type
_entity_poly.pdbx_seq_one_letter_code
_entity_poly.pdbx_strand_id
1 'polypeptide(L)'
;MAKTKRLQFLEAMLRWMSTVVIKKYRPDIVGISGSVGKTSTKEAVFTVLSSKFRVRKNLKNYNNEIGIPLTIIGAETGGRSILKWLVVFLKWLGIIILPYKYPEILVLEMGVDHPGDMKYLTSFIPIKVGILTNISPSHLEFFRDIDHIAGEKGKL
;
A
#
# COMPACT_ATOMS: atom_id res chain seq x y z
N MET A 1 9.65 -13.64 -13.33
CA MET A 1 10.17 -14.78 -12.54
C MET A 1 9.11 -15.22 -11.54
N ALA A 2 8.93 -16.52 -11.29
CA ALA A 2 7.98 -16.99 -10.29
C ALA A 2 8.45 -16.62 -8.86
N LYS A 3 7.58 -16.01 -8.05
CA LYS A 3 7.86 -15.67 -6.65
C LYS A 3 8.19 -16.95 -5.85
N THR A 4 9.13 -16.87 -4.92
CA THR A 4 9.46 -18.02 -4.05
C THR A 4 8.29 -18.33 -3.11
N LYS A 5 8.09 -19.60 -2.73
CA LYS A 5 7.02 -20.00 -1.79
C LYS A 5 7.05 -19.21 -0.47
N ARG A 6 8.26 -18.88 0.02
CA ARG A 6 8.44 -18.06 1.23
C ARG A 6 7.89 -16.65 1.07
N LEU A 7 8.14 -16.04 -0.09
CA LEU A 7 7.66 -14.69 -0.40
C LEU A 7 6.13 -14.66 -0.49
N GLN A 8 5.54 -15.65 -1.18
CA GLN A 8 4.08 -15.78 -1.28
C GLN A 8 3.42 -15.97 0.08
N PHE A 9 4.02 -16.78 0.95
CA PHE A 9 3.54 -16.97 2.33
C PHE A 9 3.59 -15.66 3.13
N LEU A 10 4.69 -14.91 3.03
CA LEU A 10 4.84 -13.62 3.68
C LEU A 10 3.80 -12.60 3.19
N GLU A 11 3.60 -12.50 1.88
CA GLU A 11 2.57 -11.64 1.27
C GLU A 11 1.17 -12.01 1.77
N ALA A 12 0.83 -13.30 1.79
CA ALA A 12 -0.45 -13.78 2.30
C ALA A 12 -0.66 -13.44 3.79
N MET A 13 0.37 -13.64 4.61
CA MET A 13 0.34 -13.30 6.03
C MET A 13 0.14 -11.79 6.25
N LEU A 14 0.92 -10.96 5.57
CA LEU A 14 0.83 -9.50 5.68
C LEU A 14 -0.51 -8.97 5.14
N ARG A 15 -1.02 -9.53 4.05
CA ARG A 15 -2.37 -9.25 3.55
C ARG A 15 -3.42 -9.54 4.61
N TRP A 16 -3.35 -10.71 5.25
CA TRP A 16 -4.28 -11.05 6.33
C TRP A 16 -4.18 -10.06 7.50
N MET A 17 -2.96 -9.82 8.00
CA MET A 17 -2.70 -8.89 9.10
C MET A 17 -3.24 -7.48 8.82
N SER A 18 -2.95 -6.93 7.64
CA SER A 18 -3.42 -5.61 7.23
C SER A 18 -4.93 -5.54 7.03
N THR A 19 -5.55 -6.59 6.50
CA THR A 19 -7.00 -6.70 6.37
C THR A 19 -7.69 -6.64 7.74
N VAL A 20 -7.14 -7.33 8.75
CA VAL A 20 -7.66 -7.29 10.11
C VAL A 20 -7.58 -5.87 10.69
N VAL A 21 -6.47 -5.17 10.48
CA VAL A 21 -6.29 -3.77 10.91
C VAL A 21 -7.31 -2.85 10.23
N ILE A 22 -7.48 -2.95 8.90
CA ILE A 22 -8.45 -2.15 8.15
C ILE A 22 -9.87 -2.39 8.67
N LYS A 23 -10.26 -3.66 8.90
CA LYS A 23 -11.59 -4.00 9.40
C LYS A 23 -11.85 -3.45 10.81
N LYS A 24 -10.82 -3.45 11.68
CA LYS A 24 -10.92 -2.94 13.05
C LYS A 24 -11.06 -1.42 13.09
N TYR A 25 -10.24 -0.69 12.34
CA TYR A 25 -10.15 0.77 12.45
C TYR A 25 -10.92 1.54 11.39
N ARG A 26 -11.28 0.89 10.27
CA ARG A 26 -12.00 1.48 9.13
C ARG A 26 -11.45 2.86 8.71
N PRO A 27 -10.14 3.00 8.47
CA PRO A 27 -9.59 4.27 8.02
C PRO A 27 -10.11 4.61 6.62
N ASP A 28 -10.19 5.89 6.32
CA ASP A 28 -10.38 6.35 4.94
C ASP A 28 -9.07 6.15 4.17
N ILE A 29 -9.14 5.54 2.98
CA ILE A 29 -7.94 5.23 2.20
C ILE A 29 -7.93 6.02 0.89
N VAL A 30 -6.88 6.83 0.70
CA VAL A 30 -6.59 7.55 -0.54
C VAL A 30 -5.50 6.79 -1.28
N GLY A 31 -5.83 6.19 -2.43
CA GLY A 31 -4.88 5.50 -3.29
C GLY A 31 -4.33 6.44 -4.36
N ILE A 32 -3.01 6.42 -4.58
CA ILE A 32 -2.34 7.28 -5.57
C ILE A 32 -1.53 6.40 -6.52
N SER A 33 -1.81 6.47 -7.82
CA SER A 33 -1.00 5.81 -8.85
C SER A 33 -0.77 6.70 -10.07
N GLY A 34 -0.04 6.18 -11.05
CA GLY A 34 0.41 6.88 -12.25
C GLY A 34 1.85 6.53 -12.60
N SER A 35 2.31 6.98 -13.77
CA SER A 35 3.70 6.81 -14.20
C SER A 35 4.60 7.85 -13.56
N VAL A 36 4.18 9.12 -13.55
CA VAL A 36 4.98 10.26 -13.07
C VAL A 36 4.19 11.08 -12.04
N GLY A 37 4.88 11.59 -11.01
CA GLY A 37 4.30 12.51 -10.02
C GLY A 37 3.69 11.86 -8.78
N LYS A 38 3.59 10.53 -8.71
CA LYS A 38 3.03 9.77 -7.58
C LYS A 38 3.53 10.24 -6.21
N THR A 39 4.85 10.28 -6.01
CA THR A 39 5.45 10.63 -4.73
C THR A 39 5.17 12.08 -4.36
N SER A 40 5.32 13.02 -5.29
CA SER A 40 5.01 14.44 -5.05
C SER A 40 3.54 14.65 -4.70
N THR A 41 2.62 13.97 -5.39
CA THR A 41 1.18 14.01 -5.09
C THR A 41 0.87 13.43 -3.71
N LYS A 42 1.49 12.29 -3.34
CA LYS A 42 1.37 11.72 -1.99
C LYS A 42 1.81 12.71 -0.92
N GLU A 43 2.94 13.37 -1.13
CA GLU A 43 3.47 14.37 -0.19
C GLU A 43 2.52 15.56 -0.06
N ALA A 44 2.02 16.10 -1.17
CA ALA A 44 1.07 17.21 -1.17
C ALA A 44 -0.24 16.85 -0.42
N VAL A 45 -0.85 15.71 -0.76
CA VAL A 45 -2.08 15.22 -0.12
C VAL A 45 -1.85 14.98 1.37
N PHE A 46 -0.74 14.33 1.73
CA PHE A 46 -0.39 14.09 3.12
C PHE A 46 -0.25 15.40 3.91
N THR A 47 0.46 16.39 3.37
CA THR A 47 0.69 17.68 4.04
C THR A 47 -0.63 18.41 4.29
N VAL A 48 -1.53 18.47 3.30
CA VAL A 48 -2.82 19.14 3.46
C VAL A 48 -3.70 18.41 4.49
N LEU A 49 -3.83 17.08 4.37
CA LEU A 49 -4.70 16.32 5.27
C LEU A 49 -4.17 16.26 6.71
N SER A 50 -2.86 16.25 6.89
CA SER A 50 -2.24 16.23 8.23
C SER A 50 -2.50 17.50 9.04
N SER A 51 -2.96 18.59 8.41
CA SER A 51 -3.39 19.79 9.12
C SER A 51 -4.64 19.60 9.97
N LYS A 52 -5.45 18.56 9.68
CA LYS A 52 -6.76 18.33 10.32
C LYS A 52 -6.95 16.92 10.86
N PHE A 53 -6.28 15.92 10.29
CA PHE A 53 -6.51 14.51 10.60
C PHE A 53 -5.22 13.82 11.02
N ARG A 54 -5.35 12.70 11.74
CA ARG A 54 -4.22 11.76 11.91
C ARG A 54 -4.02 10.99 10.62
N VAL A 55 -3.02 11.37 9.84
CA VAL A 55 -2.74 10.75 8.54
C VAL A 55 -1.50 9.87 8.63
N ARG A 56 -1.49 8.74 7.92
CA ARG A 56 -0.28 7.98 7.63
C ARG A 56 -0.12 7.81 6.13
N LYS A 57 1.13 7.86 5.66
CA LYS A 57 1.50 7.56 4.29
C LYS A 57 2.56 6.45 4.23
N ASN A 58 2.68 5.77 3.09
CA ASN A 58 3.79 4.84 2.88
C ASN A 58 5.11 5.59 2.67
N LEU A 59 6.16 5.14 3.37
CA LEU A 59 7.51 5.69 3.30
C LEU A 59 8.33 5.00 2.20
N LYS A 60 9.34 5.71 1.68
CA LYS A 60 10.29 5.17 0.70
C LYS A 60 9.53 4.55 -0.50
N ASN A 61 9.92 3.36 -0.94
CA ASN A 61 9.33 2.59 -2.03
C ASN A 61 8.33 1.54 -1.54
N TYR A 62 7.62 1.76 -0.42
CA TYR A 62 6.67 0.79 0.13
C TYR A 62 5.32 0.85 -0.61
N ASN A 63 5.35 0.68 -1.92
CA ASN A 63 4.23 0.85 -2.82
C ASN A 63 3.74 -0.47 -3.45
N ASN A 64 4.25 -1.61 -2.95
CA ASN A 64 3.97 -2.97 -3.44
C ASN A 64 3.23 -3.83 -2.38
N GLU A 65 3.07 -5.13 -2.68
CA GLU A 65 2.30 -6.11 -1.90
C GLU A 65 2.86 -6.39 -0.49
N ILE A 66 4.08 -5.95 -0.20
CA ILE A 66 4.68 -6.05 1.14
C ILE A 66 4.68 -4.68 1.83
N GLY A 67 5.11 -3.65 1.10
CA GLY A 67 5.27 -2.30 1.64
C GLY A 67 3.95 -1.67 2.08
N ILE A 68 2.89 -1.88 1.32
CA ILE A 68 1.58 -1.33 1.66
C ILE A 68 1.01 -1.97 2.94
N PRO A 69 0.93 -3.31 3.08
CA PRO A 69 0.56 -3.94 4.35
C PRO A 69 1.39 -3.49 5.56
N LEU A 70 2.71 -3.36 5.39
CA LEU A 70 3.58 -2.84 6.44
C LEU A 70 3.23 -1.40 6.82
N THR A 71 2.89 -0.55 5.86
CA THR A 71 2.40 0.81 6.11
C THR A 71 1.08 0.81 6.88
N ILE A 72 0.14 -0.07 6.53
CA ILE A 72 -1.14 -0.23 7.25
C ILE A 72 -0.88 -0.64 8.72
N ILE A 73 0.08 -1.53 8.96
CA ILE A 73 0.51 -1.90 10.32
C ILE A 73 1.32 -0.75 10.98
N GLY A 74 1.97 0.10 10.18
CA GLY A 74 2.86 1.15 10.64
C GLY A 74 4.23 0.62 11.03
N ALA A 75 4.68 -0.48 10.43
CA ALA A 75 5.94 -1.14 10.70
C ALA A 75 6.94 -0.98 9.54
N GLU A 76 8.23 -1.11 9.84
CA GLU A 76 9.27 -1.23 8.82
C GLU A 76 9.48 -2.70 8.42
N THR A 77 10.08 -2.93 7.26
CA THR A 77 10.40 -4.29 6.79
C THR A 77 11.38 -5.00 7.70
N GLY A 78 11.16 -6.30 7.92
CA GLY A 78 12.13 -7.15 8.60
C GLY A 78 13.37 -7.45 7.76
N GLY A 79 13.29 -7.23 6.44
CA GLY A 79 14.36 -7.58 5.51
C GLY A 79 14.73 -9.05 5.64
N ARG A 80 16.03 -9.34 5.82
CA ARG A 80 16.56 -10.69 6.02
C ARG A 80 16.50 -11.17 7.49
N SER A 81 16.07 -10.32 8.42
CA SER A 81 16.12 -10.63 9.86
C SER A 81 14.77 -11.15 10.37
N ILE A 82 14.77 -12.40 10.84
CA ILE A 82 13.60 -13.03 11.46
C ILE A 82 13.16 -12.29 12.74
N LEU A 83 14.12 -11.81 13.55
CA LEU A 83 13.82 -11.03 14.75
C LEU A 83 13.06 -9.74 14.43
N LYS A 84 13.43 -9.04 13.35
CA LYS A 84 12.69 -7.85 12.92
C LYS A 84 11.28 -8.20 12.43
N TRP A 85 11.10 -9.36 11.78
CA TRP A 85 9.76 -9.85 11.44
C TRP A 85 8.91 -10.19 12.66
N LEU A 86 9.52 -10.73 13.73
CA LEU A 86 8.84 -10.92 15.00
C LEU A 86 8.39 -9.58 15.59
N VAL A 87 9.21 -8.53 15.51
CA VAL A 87 8.82 -7.17 15.94
C VAL A 87 7.62 -6.65 15.14
N VAL A 88 7.57 -6.88 13.83
CA VAL A 88 6.40 -6.53 12.99
C VAL A 88 5.14 -7.23 13.51
N PHE A 89 5.25 -8.53 13.80
CA PHE A 89 4.13 -9.33 14.31
C PHE A 89 3.67 -8.86 15.70
N LEU A 90 4.60 -8.62 16.63
CA LEU A 90 4.28 -8.11 17.97
C LEU A 90 3.64 -6.72 17.92
N LYS A 91 4.11 -5.85 17.02
CA LYS A 91 3.49 -4.55 16.77
C LYS A 91 2.06 -4.67 16.26
N TRP A 92 1.84 -5.55 15.27
CA TRP A 92 0.50 -5.84 14.78
C TRP A 92 -0.40 -6.36 15.90
N LEU A 93 0.08 -7.33 16.70
CA LEU A 93 -0.66 -7.88 17.83
C LEU A 93 -1.04 -6.80 18.85
N GLY A 94 -0.10 -5.91 19.19
CA GLY A 94 -0.36 -4.77 20.06
C GLY A 94 -1.43 -3.82 19.51
N ILE A 95 -1.41 -3.52 18.21
CA ILE A 95 -2.44 -2.70 17.55
C ILE A 95 -3.81 -3.39 17.57
N ILE A 96 -3.86 -4.73 17.57
CA ILE A 96 -5.12 -5.49 17.62
C ILE A 96 -5.66 -5.64 19.06
N ILE A 97 -4.80 -5.81 20.05
CA ILE A 97 -5.24 -6.11 21.43
C ILE A 97 -5.35 -4.85 22.28
N LEU A 98 -4.43 -3.89 22.14
CA LEU A 98 -4.34 -2.72 23.01
C LEU A 98 -5.09 -1.52 22.41
N PRO A 99 -5.51 -0.55 23.24
CA PRO A 99 -5.96 0.76 22.77
C PRO A 99 -4.85 1.44 21.96
N TYR A 100 -5.10 1.71 20.69
CA TYR A 100 -4.14 2.33 19.78
C TYR A 100 -4.80 3.47 19.02
N LYS A 101 -4.19 4.67 19.06
CA LYS A 101 -4.63 5.83 18.27
C LYS A 101 -4.22 5.63 16.82
N TYR A 102 -5.04 4.88 16.08
CA TYR A 102 -4.81 4.58 14.67
C TYR A 102 -5.05 5.83 13.78
N PRO A 103 -4.36 5.95 12.63
CA PRO A 103 -4.64 6.99 11.64
C PRO A 103 -6.09 6.96 11.15
N GLU A 104 -6.67 8.13 10.98
CA GLU A 104 -8.01 8.30 10.39
C GLU A 104 -7.95 8.14 8.87
N ILE A 105 -6.84 8.59 8.26
CA ILE A 105 -6.65 8.54 6.81
C ILE A 105 -5.32 7.84 6.49
N LEU A 106 -5.35 6.94 5.52
CA LEU A 106 -4.17 6.35 4.90
C LEU A 106 -3.99 6.92 3.50
N VAL A 107 -2.84 7.51 3.21
CA VAL A 107 -2.45 7.97 1.86
C VAL A 107 -1.44 6.98 1.29
N LEU A 108 -1.88 6.14 0.37
CA LEU A 108 -1.12 5.02 -0.15
C LEU A 108 -0.72 5.28 -1.59
N GLU A 109 0.57 5.50 -1.83
CA GLU A 109 1.13 5.39 -3.17
C GLU A 109 1.21 3.91 -3.58
N MET A 110 0.61 3.58 -4.72
CA MET A 110 0.46 2.23 -5.24
C MET A 110 1.23 2.10 -6.56
N GLY A 111 2.33 1.36 -6.50
CA GLY A 111 3.14 0.97 -7.64
C GLY A 111 2.52 -0.26 -8.28
N VAL A 112 2.33 -0.21 -9.59
CA VAL A 112 1.84 -1.33 -10.40
C VAL A 112 2.91 -1.58 -11.43
N ASP A 113 3.69 -2.64 -11.22
CA ASP A 113 4.79 -3.00 -12.12
C ASP A 113 4.35 -4.06 -13.12
N HIS A 114 3.38 -4.90 -12.75
CA HIS A 114 2.86 -5.98 -13.58
C HIS A 114 1.33 -5.93 -13.69
N PRO A 115 0.75 -6.45 -14.79
CA PRO A 115 -0.69 -6.62 -14.91
C PRO A 115 -1.27 -7.43 -13.74
N GLY A 116 -2.33 -6.91 -13.11
CA GLY A 116 -3.01 -7.57 -12.01
C GLY A 116 -2.56 -7.13 -10.61
N ASP A 117 -1.44 -6.42 -10.45
CA ASP A 117 -0.99 -5.94 -9.14
C ASP A 117 -2.03 -5.00 -8.51
N MET A 118 -2.61 -4.10 -9.31
CA MET A 118 -3.64 -3.18 -8.83
C MET A 118 -4.87 -3.96 -8.35
N LYS A 119 -5.34 -4.93 -9.15
CA LYS A 119 -6.47 -5.80 -8.77
C LYS A 119 -6.17 -6.58 -7.49
N TYR A 120 -4.94 -7.04 -7.31
CA TYR A 120 -4.54 -7.70 -6.08
C TYR A 120 -4.65 -6.76 -4.88
N LEU A 121 -4.07 -5.55 -4.96
CA LEU A 121 -4.09 -4.59 -3.86
C LEU A 121 -5.51 -4.12 -3.52
N THR A 122 -6.31 -3.75 -4.52
CA THR A 122 -7.69 -3.28 -4.31
C THR A 122 -8.63 -4.39 -3.85
N SER A 123 -8.28 -5.68 -4.02
CA SER A 123 -9.09 -6.80 -3.52
C SER A 123 -9.19 -6.90 -2.00
N PHE A 124 -8.31 -6.21 -1.25
CA PHE A 124 -8.34 -6.20 0.22
C PHE A 124 -8.14 -4.81 0.84
N ILE A 125 -7.80 -3.81 0.02
CA ILE A 125 -7.66 -2.42 0.44
C ILE A 125 -8.85 -1.64 -0.15
N PRO A 126 -9.85 -1.28 0.67
CA PRO A 126 -11.01 -0.53 0.20
C PRO A 126 -10.62 0.93 -0.01
N ILE A 127 -10.19 1.26 -1.23
CA ILE A 127 -9.87 2.64 -1.62
C ILE A 127 -11.17 3.46 -1.60
N LYS A 128 -11.15 4.56 -0.86
CA LYS A 128 -12.26 5.53 -0.80
C LYS A 128 -12.11 6.61 -1.86
N VAL A 129 -10.87 7.02 -2.13
CA VAL A 129 -10.54 8.03 -3.14
C VAL A 129 -9.34 7.53 -3.94
N GLY A 130 -9.52 7.33 -5.24
CA GLY A 130 -8.45 7.07 -6.18
C GLY A 130 -7.92 8.37 -6.81
N ILE A 131 -6.60 8.53 -6.84
CA ILE A 131 -5.92 9.63 -7.54
C ILE A 131 -5.01 9.02 -8.61
N LEU A 132 -5.33 9.35 -9.86
CA LEU A 132 -4.49 9.03 -10.99
C LEU A 132 -3.69 10.28 -11.38
N THR A 133 -2.37 10.18 -11.29
CA THR A 133 -1.44 11.22 -11.75
C THR A 133 -1.22 11.09 -13.26
N ASN A 134 -0.03 11.44 -13.77
CA ASN A 134 0.23 11.35 -15.21
C ASN A 134 0.45 9.88 -15.64
N ILE A 135 -0.17 9.46 -16.75
CA ILE A 135 0.11 8.19 -17.40
C ILE A 135 1.11 8.46 -18.53
N SER A 136 2.29 7.85 -18.42
CA SER A 136 3.34 7.94 -19.42
C SER A 136 3.83 6.54 -19.81
N PRO A 137 4.34 6.35 -21.04
CA PRO A 137 4.77 5.05 -21.56
C PRO A 137 6.03 4.46 -20.91
N SER A 138 6.50 4.99 -19.77
CA SER A 138 7.72 4.55 -19.07
C SER A 138 7.69 3.11 -18.55
N HIS A 139 6.55 2.40 -18.65
CA HIS A 139 6.38 0.99 -18.28
C HIS A 139 5.93 0.11 -19.46
N LEU A 140 6.12 0.55 -20.72
CA LEU A 140 5.77 -0.23 -21.92
C LEU A 140 6.44 -1.62 -21.98
N GLU A 141 7.56 -1.81 -21.27
CA GLU A 141 8.24 -3.12 -21.20
C GLU A 141 7.38 -4.24 -20.58
N PHE A 142 6.44 -3.89 -19.69
CA PHE A 142 5.54 -4.85 -19.04
C PHE A 142 4.08 -4.74 -19.50
N PHE A 143 3.71 -3.62 -20.13
CA PHE A 143 2.36 -3.35 -20.60
C PHE A 143 2.35 -3.09 -22.10
N ARG A 144 1.65 -3.96 -22.85
CA ARG A 144 1.62 -3.96 -24.31
C ARG A 144 1.13 -2.64 -24.95
N ASP A 145 0.34 -1.85 -24.23
CA ASP A 145 -0.27 -0.62 -24.75
C ASP A 145 -0.64 0.37 -23.62
N ILE A 146 -0.73 1.67 -23.93
CA ILE A 146 -1.13 2.76 -23.02
C ILE A 146 -2.54 2.52 -22.47
N ASP A 147 -3.45 1.99 -23.30
CA ASP A 147 -4.83 1.70 -22.89
C ASP A 147 -4.89 0.63 -21.79
N HIS A 148 -3.98 -0.35 -21.81
CA HIS A 148 -3.86 -1.32 -20.73
C HIS A 148 -3.32 -0.70 -19.44
N ILE A 149 -2.38 0.25 -19.53
CA ILE A 149 -1.87 0.97 -18.36
C ILE A 149 -2.99 1.82 -17.74
N ALA A 150 -3.76 2.51 -18.58
CA ALA A 150 -4.91 3.30 -18.15
C ALA A 150 -5.98 2.42 -17.50
N GLY A 151 -6.31 1.27 -18.10
CA GLY A 151 -7.28 0.31 -17.57
C GLY A 151 -6.88 -0.33 -16.25
N GLU A 152 -5.59 -0.64 -16.05
CA GLU A 152 -5.10 -1.16 -14.77
C GLU A 152 -5.10 -0.08 -13.68
N LYS A 153 -4.67 1.14 -14.01
CA LYS A 153 -4.60 2.25 -13.03
C LYS A 153 -5.96 2.88 -12.74
N GLY A 154 -6.93 2.77 -13.65
CA GLY A 154 -8.32 3.22 -13.46
C GLY A 154 -9.14 2.34 -12.53
N LYS A 155 -8.60 1.22 -12.04
CA LYS A 155 -9.24 0.35 -11.02
C LYS A 155 -9.11 0.88 -9.59
N LEU A 156 -8.51 2.07 -9.44
CA LEU A 156 -8.31 2.81 -8.19
C LEU A 156 -9.61 3.43 -7.67
#